data_AF-A0A9E3DPG5-F1
#
_entry.id   AF-A0A9E3DPG5-F1
#
_cell.length_a   1.000
_cell.length_b   1.000
_cell.length_c   1.000
_cell.angle_alpha   90.00
_cell.angle_beta   90.00
_cell.angle_gamma   90.00
#
_symmetry.space_group_name_H-M   'P 1'
#
loop_
_entity.id
_entity.type
_entity.pdbx_description
1 polymer ?
#
loop_
_entity_poly.entity_id
_entity_poly.type
_entity_poly.pdbx_seq_one_letter_code
_entity_poly.pdbx_strand_id
1 'polypeptide(L)' 'MDHTEWLVTCRDVAGRRRNLTVFVSQGHVVVVAPPGETAVFAPLEVGRLRAALRDAVVKATVVSAVDSPEP' A
#
# COMPACT_ATOMS: atom_id res chain seq x y z
N MET A 1 -12.46 -10.65 -8.97
CA MET A 1 -11.77 -9.37 -8.73
C MET A 1 -11.09 -9.49 -7.38
N ASP A 2 -9.89 -10.08 -7.35
CA ASP A 2 -9.12 -10.20 -6.10
C ASP A 2 -8.18 -8.99 -6.03
N HIS A 3 -8.69 -7.87 -5.54
CA HIS A 3 -7.88 -6.68 -5.32
C HIS A 3 -7.26 -6.81 -3.94
N THR A 4 -5.98 -7.20 -3.91
CA THR A 4 -5.26 -7.29 -2.66
C THR A 4 -4.99 -5.90 -2.12
N GLU A 5 -5.47 -5.68 -0.91
CA GLU A 5 -5.31 -4.45 -0.15
C GLU A 5 -4.61 -4.74 1.18
N TRP A 6 -3.68 -3.88 1.55
CA TRP A 6 -2.99 -3.92 2.84
C TRP A 6 -3.35 -2.67 3.65
N LEU A 7 -3.85 -2.89 4.86
CA LEU A 7 -4.06 -1.84 5.85
C LEU A 7 -2.85 -1.76 6.78
N VAL A 8 -2.19 -0.60 6.78
CA VAL A 8 -1.04 -0.31 7.64
C VAL A 8 -1.47 0.68 8.71
N THR A 9 -1.49 0.23 9.97
CA THR A 9 -1.80 1.10 11.09
C THR A 9 -0.72 2.17 11.26
N CYS A 10 -1.17 3.41 11.43
CA CYS A 10 -0.34 4.58 11.68
C CYS A 10 -1.01 5.49 12.70
N ARG A 11 -0.40 6.63 12.98
CA ARG A 11 -1.01 7.72 13.74
C ARG A 11 -1.06 8.99 12.91
N ASP A 12 -1.92 9.92 13.28
CA ASP A 12 -1.82 11.30 12.80
C ASP A 12 -0.90 12.13 13.72
N VAL A 13 -0.72 13.41 13.40
CA VAL A 13 0.05 14.37 14.21
C VAL A 13 -0.53 14.58 15.60
N ALA A 14 -1.82 14.30 15.81
CA ALA A 14 -2.48 14.36 17.11
C ALA A 14 -2.35 13.03 17.89
N GLY A 15 -1.62 12.05 17.35
CA GLY A 15 -1.40 10.73 17.97
C GLY A 15 -2.60 9.79 17.88
N ARG A 16 -3.66 10.15 17.14
CA ARG A 16 -4.83 9.27 16.97
C ARG A 16 -4.48 8.14 16.02
N ARG A 17 -4.95 6.93 16.35
CA ARG A 17 -4.76 5.75 15.49
C ARG A 17 -5.56 5.90 14.20
N ARG A 18 -4.88 5.73 13.07
CA ARG A 18 -5.40 5.77 11.71
C ARG A 18 -4.87 4.58 10.92
N ASN A 19 -5.36 4.42 9.69
CA ASN A 19 -4.87 3.42 8.76
C ASN A 19 -4.49 4.08 7.44
N LEU A 20 -3.34 3.69 6.90
CA LEU A 20 -2.93 3.94 5.54
C LEU A 20 -3.24 2.69 4.72
N THR A 21 -3.76 2.90 3.51
CA THR A 21 -4.16 1.81 2.62
C THR A 21 -3.16 1.70 1.48
N VAL A 22 -2.68 0.48 1.22
CA VAL A 22 -1.86 0.15 0.04
C VAL A 22 -2.63 -0.85 -0.81
N PHE A 23 -2.71 -0.62 -2.12
CA PHE A 23 -3.30 -1.58 -3.05
C PHE A 23 -2.60 -1.50 -4.41
N VAL A 24 -2.86 -2.48 -5.27
CA VAL A 24 -2.35 -2.49 -6.64
C VAL A 24 -3.49 -2.15 -7.60
N SER A 25 -3.24 -1.23 -8.52
CA SER A 25 -4.17 -0.87 -9.60
C SER A 25 -3.40 -0.77 -10.91
N GLN A 26 -3.80 -1.54 -11.93
CA GLN A 26 -3.21 -1.50 -13.27
C GLN A 26 -1.67 -1.60 -13.27
N GLY A 27 -1.11 -2.50 -12.46
CA GLY A 27 0.35 -2.66 -12.35
C GLY A 27 1.06 -1.53 -11.57
N HIS A 28 0.32 -0.63 -10.94
CA HIS A 28 0.87 0.44 -10.12
C HIS A 28 0.55 0.18 -8.64
N VAL A 29 1.52 0.49 -7.77
CA VAL A 29 1.29 0.51 -6.32
C VAL A 29 0.69 1.84 -5.95
N VAL A 30 -0.51 1.82 -5.37
CA VAL A 30 -1.24 3.00 -4.91
C VAL A 30 -1.22 3.03 -3.40
N VAL A 31 -0.93 4.20 -2.85
CA VAL A 31 -0.86 4.45 -1.41
C VAL A 31 -1.83 5.58 -1.07
N VAL A 32 -2.82 5.30 -0.23
CA VAL A 32 -3.81 6.27 0.23
C VAL A 32 -3.57 6.55 1.71
N ALA A 33 -3.07 7.75 1.98
CA ALA A 33 -2.98 8.26 3.34
C ALA A 33 -4.37 8.61 3.88
N PRO A 34 -4.56 8.65 5.22
CA PRO A 34 -5.78 9.17 5.81
C PRO A 34 -6.10 10.58 5.27
N PRO A 35 -7.36 10.88 4.93
CA PRO A 35 -7.71 12.14 4.29
C PRO A 35 -7.41 13.33 5.22
N GLY A 36 -6.72 14.35 4.69
CA GLY A 36 -6.48 15.62 5.37
C GLY A 36 -5.49 15.55 6.55
N GLU A 37 -4.84 14.41 6.80
CA GLU A 37 -3.96 14.21 7.95
C GLU A 37 -2.57 13.70 7.49
N THR A 38 -1.50 14.16 8.15
CA THR A 38 -0.17 13.57 7.97
C THR A 38 -0.08 12.24 8.70
N ALA A 39 0.26 11.17 8.00
CA ALA A 39 0.53 9.88 8.60
C ALA A 39 1.92 9.86 9.24
N VAL A 40 1.95 9.59 10.54
CA VAL A 40 3.15 9.41 11.37
C VAL A 40 3.30 7.92 11.68
N PHE A 41 4.51 7.41 11.48
CA PHE A 41 4.83 6.00 11.70
C PHE A 41 5.92 5.87 12.77
N ALA A 42 5.67 5.03 13.77
CA ALA A 42 6.71 4.53 14.65
C ALA A 42 7.65 3.57 13.88
N PRO A 43 8.88 3.32 14.35
CA PRO A 43 9.85 2.47 13.65
C PRO A 43 9.31 1.09 13.24
N LEU A 44 8.52 0.45 14.12
CA LEU A 44 7.88 -0.83 13.81
C LEU A 44 6.81 -0.70 12.71
N GLU A 45 6.05 0.39 12.72
CA GLU A 45 4.99 0.67 11.73
C GLU A 45 5.60 0.96 10.35
N VAL A 46 6.77 1.63 10.29
CA VAL A 46 7.57 1.77 9.06
C VAL A 46 7.99 0.40 8.53
N GLY A 47 8.41 -0.51 9.40
CA GLY A 47 8.75 -1.88 9.02
C GLY A 47 7.57 -2.62 8.36
N ARG A 48 6.36 -2.43 8.89
CA ARG A 48 5.12 -2.99 8.30
C ARG A 48 4.76 -2.35 6.98
N LEU A 49 4.89 -1.03 6.86
CA LEU A 49 4.68 -0.32 5.59
C LEU A 49 5.62 -0.85 4.50
N ARG A 50 6.91 -1.04 4.84
CA ARG A 50 7.90 -1.60 3.91
C ARG A 50 7.53 -3.01 3.45
N ALA A 51 7.04 -3.86 4.35
CA ALA A 51 6.58 -5.20 4.00
C ALA A 51 5.38 -5.15 3.04
N ALA A 52 4.37 -4.34 3.35
CA ALA A 52 3.19 -4.15 2.49
C ALA A 52 3.56 -3.62 1.10
N LEU A 53 4.45 -2.61 1.03
CA LEU A 53 4.93 -2.07 -0.24
C LEU A 53 5.71 -3.12 -1.05
N ARG A 54 6.54 -3.94 -0.40
CA ARG A 54 7.26 -5.03 -1.07
C ARG A 54 6.30 -6.04 -1.69
N ASP A 55 5.29 -6.47 -0.94
CA ASP A 55 4.29 -7.42 -1.43
C ASP A 55 3.46 -6.81 -2.57
N ALA A 56 3.11 -5.53 -2.46
CA ALA A 56 2.42 -4.78 -3.50
C ALA A 56 3.22 -4.69 -4.81
N VAL A 57 4.53 -4.43 -4.73
CA VAL A 57 5.41 -4.42 -5.92
C VAL A 57 5.43 -5.77 -6.61
N VAL A 58 5.56 -6.86 -5.85
CA VAL A 58 5.55 -8.22 -6.42
C VAL A 58 4.23 -8.48 -7.15
N LYS A 59 3.09 -8.09 -6.56
CA LYS A 59 1.79 -8.24 -7.22
C LYS A 59 1.64 -7.33 -8.44
N ALA A 60 2.09 -6.08 -8.37
CA ALA A 60 2.09 -5.14 -9.47
C ALA A 60 2.87 -5.67 -10.69
N THR A 61 4.05 -6.25 -10.48
CA THR A 61 4.85 -6.85 -11.55
C THR A 61 4.18 -8.06 -12.21
N VAL A 62 3.39 -8.83 -11.44
CA VAL A 62 2.61 -9.94 -12.00
C VAL A 62 1.45 -9.42 -12.86
N VAL A 63 0.76 -8.36 -12.42
CA VAL A 63 -0.34 -7.76 -13.18
C VAL A 63 0.15 -7.20 -14.51
N SER A 64 1.29 -6.50 -14.55
CA SER A 64 1.86 -6.00 -15.81
C SER A 64 2.29 -7.11 -16.77
N ALA A 65 2.73 -8.26 -16.27
CA ALA A 65 3.10 -9.41 -17.12
C ALA A 65 1.87 -10.09 -17.75
N VAL A 66 0.73 -10.09 -17.06
CA VAL A 66 -0.53 -10.67 -17.56
C VAL A 66 -1.20 -9.78 -18.62
N ASP A 67 -0.89 -8.48 -18.65
CA ASP A 67 -1.45 -7.51 -19.60
C ASP A 67 -0.74 -7.47 -20.97
N SER A 68 0.28 -8.32 -21.20
CA SER A 68 0.86 -8.53 -22.53
C SER A 68 0.33 -9.82 -23.18
N PRO A 69 -0.74 -9.78 -24.00
CA PRO A 69 -0.96 -10.82 -24.99
C PRO A 69 0.07 -10.66 -26.13
N GLU A 70 0.90 -11.68 -26.29
CA GLU A 70 1.81 -11.87 -27.43
C GLU A 70 1.02 -12.00 -28.77
N PRO A 71 1.44 -11.31 -29.85
CA PRO A 71 1.28 -11.81 -31.21
C PRO A 71 2.59 -12.34 -31.81
#